data_AF-A0A958VRW2-F1
#
_entry.id   AF-A0A958VRW2-F1
#
_cell.length_a   1.000
_cell.length_b   1.000
_cell.length_c   1.000
_cell.angle_alpha   90.00
_cell.angle_beta   90.00
_cell.angle_gamma   90.00
#
_symmetry.space_group_name_H-M   'P 1'
#
loop_
_entity.id
_entity.type
_entity.pdbx_description
1 polymer ?
#
loop_
_entity_poly.entity_id
_entity_poly.type
_entity_poly.pdbx_seq_one_letter_code
_entity_poly.pdbx_strand_id
1 'polypeptide(L)'
;MSKCPYTWFKSIMGKTTNKDSGELATQLRVTVFHGEEERVNVSLPAKSARWLVSLIPEGVLETIRSEGIPLDEIQKNLSEKDILYPQGIFYCLSGTKKIDVWLE
;
A
#
# COMPACT_ATOMS: atom_id res chain seq x y z
N MET A 1 20.14 3.88 -9.65
CA MET A 1 18.69 3.65 -9.69
C MET A 1 18.33 2.85 -8.46
N SER A 2 17.92 3.52 -7.39
CA SER A 2 17.54 2.87 -6.14
C SER A 2 16.16 2.27 -6.34
N LYS A 3 16.12 0.97 -6.63
CA LYS A 3 14.88 0.19 -6.69
C LYS A 3 14.09 0.47 -5.42
N CYS A 4 12.84 0.92 -5.54
CA CYS A 4 11.95 1.03 -4.39
C CYS A 4 12.00 -0.29 -3.61
N PRO A 5 12.44 -0.28 -2.33
CA PRO A 5 12.40 -1.50 -1.58
C PRO A 5 10.91 -1.89 -1.46
N TYR A 6 10.58 -3.15 -1.74
CA TYR A 6 9.21 -3.64 -1.72
C TYR A 6 9.09 -4.61 -0.55
N THR A 7 8.20 -4.33 0.38
CA THR A 7 8.02 -5.13 1.61
C THR A 7 7.05 -6.29 1.43
N TRP A 8 6.23 -6.30 0.37
CA TRP A 8 5.17 -7.30 0.24
C TRP A 8 5.69 -8.74 0.11
N PHE A 9 6.77 -8.98 -0.66
CA PHE A 9 7.32 -10.34 -0.81
C PHE A 9 8.06 -10.86 0.44
N LYS A 10 8.54 -9.97 1.32
CA LYS A 10 9.18 -10.40 2.59
C LYS A 10 8.18 -10.77 3.69
N SER A 11 6.90 -10.42 3.56
CA SER A 11 5.86 -10.87 4.51
C SER A 11 5.49 -12.34 4.37
N ILE A 12 5.86 -13.02 3.27
CA ILE A 12 5.66 -14.47 3.11
C ILE A 12 6.84 -15.28 3.67
N MET A 13 8.02 -14.66 3.85
CA MET A 13 9.21 -15.37 4.33
C MET A 13 10.14 -14.43 5.11
N GLY A 14 9.76 -14.13 6.35
CA GLY A 14 10.68 -13.58 7.34
C GLY A 14 10.22 -12.29 8.00
N LYS A 15 9.61 -12.48 9.17
CA LYS A 15 9.51 -11.48 10.25
C LYS A 15 8.53 -10.34 9.98
N THR A 16 7.26 -10.71 10.03
CA THR A 16 6.13 -9.85 10.30
C THR A 16 6.42 -8.94 11.50
N THR A 17 6.55 -7.63 11.28
CA THR A 17 6.23 -6.67 12.34
C THR A 17 4.73 -6.64 12.48
N ASN A 18 4.19 -7.74 13.03
CA ASN A 18 2.79 -7.84 13.40
C ASN A 18 2.60 -6.91 14.57
N LYS A 19 1.94 -5.77 14.33
CA LYS A 19 0.97 -5.32 15.31
C LYS A 19 -0.21 -6.27 15.17
N ASP A 20 -0.04 -7.48 15.71
CA ASP A 20 -1.12 -8.45 15.99
C ASP A 20 -1.94 -7.86 17.15
N SER A 21 -2.52 -6.69 16.92
CA SER A 21 -3.77 -6.37 17.58
C SER A 21 -4.75 -7.33 16.92
N GLY A 22 -5.46 -8.20 17.63
CA GLY A 22 -6.54 -9.02 17.05
C GLY A 22 -7.73 -8.19 16.51
N GLU A 23 -7.48 -6.91 16.20
CA GLU A 23 -8.40 -5.90 15.75
C GLU A 23 -8.42 -5.89 14.23
N LEU A 24 -9.62 -5.76 13.67
CA LEU A 24 -9.82 -5.70 12.23
C LEU A 24 -9.39 -4.34 11.71
N ALA A 25 -8.81 -4.32 10.51
CA ALA A 25 -8.57 -3.07 9.83
C ALA A 25 -9.90 -2.39 9.52
N THR A 26 -9.99 -1.12 9.89
CA THR A 26 -11.16 -0.26 9.69
C THR A 26 -10.94 0.73 8.55
N GLN A 27 -9.68 1.09 8.26
CA GLN A 27 -9.33 2.13 7.30
C GLN A 27 -8.20 1.70 6.36
N LEU A 28 -8.22 2.26 5.15
CA LEU A 28 -7.11 2.29 4.22
C LEU A 28 -6.58 3.72 4.23
N ARG A 29 -5.36 3.90 4.74
CA ARG A 29 -4.65 5.18 4.73
C ARG A 29 -3.71 5.25 3.52
N VAL A 30 -3.79 6.36 2.81
CA VAL A 30 -2.90 6.70 1.71
C VAL A 30 -2.25 8.03 2.03
N THR A 31 -0.94 8.01 2.24
CA THR A 31 -0.15 9.20 2.55
C THR A 31 0.84 9.47 1.41
N VAL A 32 0.84 10.69 0.90
CA VAL A 32 1.79 11.16 -0.11
C VAL A 32 2.62 12.29 0.45
N PHE A 33 3.93 12.10 0.46
CA PHE A 33 4.91 13.12 0.81
C PHE A 33 5.57 13.66 -0.44
N HIS A 34 5.93 14.95 -0.40
CA HIS A 34 6.85 15.58 -1.33
C HIS A 34 8.05 16.11 -0.52
N GLY A 35 9.19 15.44 -0.62
CA GLY A 35 10.32 15.63 0.26
C GLY A 35 9.95 15.18 1.67
N GLU A 36 10.03 16.09 2.64
CA GLU A 36 9.66 15.84 4.02
C GLU A 36 8.23 16.33 4.35
N GLU A 37 7.56 16.99 3.41
CA GLU A 37 6.22 17.55 3.62
C GLU A 37 5.12 16.55 3.23
N GLU A 38 4.20 16.27 4.15
CA GLU A 38 2.97 15.55 3.86
C GLU A 38 2.04 16.43 3.00
N ARG A 39 1.77 15.99 1.76
CA ARG A 39 0.94 16.73 0.80
C ARG A 39 -0.48 16.18 0.73
N VAL A 40 -0.64 14.88 0.92
CA VAL A 40 -1.92 14.19 0.84
C VAL A 40 -1.98 13.16 1.96
N ASN A 41 -3.08 13.15 2.70
CA ASN A 41 -3.40 12.11 3.67
C ASN A 41 -4.89 11.83 3.56
N VAL A 42 -5.20 10.67 3.00
CA VAL A 42 -6.58 10.24 2.75
C VAL A 42 -6.81 8.96 3.52
N SER A 43 -7.93 8.93 4.24
CA SER A 43 -8.42 7.72 4.90
C SER A 43 -9.70 7.28 4.21
N LEU A 44 -9.71 6.05 3.72
CA LEU A 44 -10.84 5.39 3.09
C LEU A 44 -11.30 4.23 3.99
N PRO A 45 -12.55 3.75 3.88
CA PRO A 45 -12.94 2.50 4.55
C PRO A 45 -12.01 1.35 4.15
N ALA A 46 -11.65 0.45 5.06
CA ALA A 46 -10.73 -0.67 4.76
C ALA A 46 -11.16 -1.51 3.56
N LYS A 47 -12.48 -1.70 3.37
CA LYS A 47 -13.05 -2.39 2.21
C LYS A 47 -12.64 -1.77 0.87
N SER A 48 -12.28 -0.49 0.86
CA SER A 48 -11.80 0.22 -0.32
C SER A 48 -10.49 -0.35 -0.88
N ALA A 49 -9.70 -1.02 -0.03
CA ALA A 49 -8.49 -1.72 -0.44
C ALA A 49 -8.74 -2.82 -1.48
N ARG A 50 -9.98 -3.32 -1.59
CA ARG A 50 -10.39 -4.27 -2.65
C ARG A 50 -10.42 -3.64 -4.05
N TRP A 51 -10.53 -2.32 -4.14
CA TRP A 51 -10.53 -1.57 -5.40
C TRP A 51 -9.28 -0.71 -5.56
N LEU A 52 -8.17 -1.08 -4.92
CA LEU A 52 -6.94 -0.29 -4.85
C LEU A 52 -6.47 0.24 -6.22
N VAL A 53 -6.45 -0.59 -7.25
CA VAL A 53 -6.04 -0.19 -8.61
C VAL A 53 -7.01 0.84 -9.20
N SER A 54 -8.30 0.75 -8.87
CA SER A 54 -9.33 1.69 -9.37
C SER A 54 -9.27 3.05 -8.67
N LEU A 55 -8.65 3.13 -7.50
CA LEU A 55 -8.56 4.36 -6.69
C LEU A 55 -7.33 5.21 -7.06
N ILE A 56 -6.34 4.62 -7.72
CA ILE A 56 -5.08 5.27 -8.06
C ILE A 56 -5.18 5.82 -9.50
N PRO A 57 -4.86 7.11 -9.72
CA PRO A 57 -4.81 7.67 -11.08
C PRO A 57 -3.84 6.92 -11.99
N GLU A 58 -4.18 6.78 -13.27
CA GLU A 58 -3.44 5.95 -14.25
C GLU A 58 -1.94 6.29 -14.32
N GLY A 59 -1.57 7.57 -14.40
CA GLY A 59 -0.15 7.97 -14.43
C GLY A 59 0.64 7.59 -13.17
N VAL A 60 -0.05 7.44 -12.03
CA VAL A 60 0.56 6.94 -10.79
C VAL A 60 0.69 5.42 -10.83
N LEU A 61 -0.30 4.71 -11.38
CA LEU A 61 -0.23 3.25 -11.59
C LEU A 61 0.95 2.86 -12.48
N GLU A 62 1.18 3.59 -13.58
CA GLU A 62 2.32 3.33 -14.47
C GLU A 62 3.65 3.48 -13.74
N THR A 63 3.78 4.52 -12.91
CA THR A 63 4.98 4.73 -12.09
C THR A 63 5.19 3.56 -11.11
N ILE A 64 4.14 3.18 -10.38
CA ILE A 64 4.22 2.09 -9.39
C ILE A 64 4.55 0.74 -10.07
N ARG A 65 3.97 0.47 -11.24
CA ARG A 65 4.26 -0.73 -12.03
C ARG A 65 5.70 -0.73 -12.57
N SER A 66 6.20 0.43 -13.01
CA SER A 66 7.59 0.59 -13.45
C SER A 66 8.60 0.34 -12.31
N GLU A 67 8.21 0.57 -11.06
CA GLU A 67 8.99 0.23 -9.87
C GLU A 67 8.93 -1.26 -9.51
N GLY A 68 8.17 -2.06 -10.26
CA GLY A 68 8.07 -3.51 -10.07
C GLY A 68 7.12 -3.93 -8.94
N ILE A 69 6.22 -3.04 -8.50
CA ILE A 69 5.21 -3.37 -7.49
C ILE A 69 4.04 -4.10 -8.17
N PRO A 70 3.73 -5.35 -7.77
CA PRO A 70 2.69 -6.16 -8.41
C PRO A 70 1.29 -5.78 -7.88
N LEU A 71 0.83 -4.57 -8.24
CA LEU A 71 -0.46 -4.03 -7.78
C LEU A 71 -1.64 -4.95 -8.07
N ASP A 72 -1.64 -5.60 -9.23
CA ASP A 72 -2.72 -6.51 -9.64
C ASP A 72 -2.80 -7.76 -8.74
N GLU A 73 -1.65 -8.30 -8.30
CA GLU A 73 -1.58 -9.42 -7.35
C GLU A 73 -2.02 -8.99 -5.95
N ILE A 74 -1.60 -7.80 -5.52
CA ILE A 74 -1.98 -7.20 -4.24
C ILE A 74 -3.51 -7.02 -4.19
N GLN A 75 -4.09 -6.40 -5.23
CA GLN A 75 -5.54 -6.21 -5.29
C GLN A 75 -6.29 -7.54 -5.26
N LYS A 76 -5.82 -8.54 -6.03
CA LYS A 76 -6.43 -9.87 -6.02
C LYS A 76 -6.43 -10.46 -4.61
N ASN A 77 -5.29 -10.41 -3.91
CA ASN A 77 -5.19 -10.92 -2.54
C ASN A 77 -6.13 -10.19 -1.55
N LEU A 78 -6.22 -8.87 -1.65
CA LEU A 78 -7.11 -8.05 -0.81
C LEU A 78 -8.59 -8.31 -1.12
N SER A 79 -8.92 -8.61 -2.37
CA SER A 79 -10.29 -8.89 -2.82
C SER A 79 -10.80 -10.25 -2.36
N GLU A 80 -9.91 -11.24 -2.29
CA GLU A 80 -10.22 -12.61 -1.84
C GLU A 80 -10.37 -12.72 -0.31
N LYS A 81 -9.83 -11.75 0.44
CA LYS A 81 -9.91 -11.73 1.90
C LYS A 81 -11.27 -11.22 2.38
N ASP A 82 -11.98 -12.06 3.12
CA ASP A 82 -13.22 -11.66 3.81
C ASP A 82 -12.92 -10.68 4.95
N ILE A 83 -11.85 -10.97 5.71
CA ILE A 83 -11.39 -10.19 6.85
C ILE A 83 -10.07 -9.51 6.49
N LEU A 84 -10.00 -8.21 6.78
CA LEU A 84 -8.82 -7.38 6.57
C LEU A 84 -8.17 -7.07 7.91
N TYR A 85 -6.86 -7.30 7.99
CA TYR A 85 -6.04 -7.01 9.17
C TYR A 85 -5.06 -5.87 8.88
N PRO A 86 -4.68 -5.09 9.91
CA PRO A 86 -3.77 -3.98 9.73
C PRO A 86 -2.43 -4.43 9.13
N GLN A 87 -2.05 -3.85 8.00
CA GLN A 87 -0.81 -4.21 7.30
C GLN A 87 -0.39 -3.12 6.30
N GLY A 88 0.91 -2.96 6.13
CA GLY A 88 1.45 -2.19 5.01
C GLY A 88 1.14 -2.88 3.69
N ILE A 89 0.51 -2.17 2.76
CA ILE A 89 0.19 -2.72 1.44
C ILE A 89 1.39 -2.54 0.50
N PHE A 90 1.82 -1.29 0.31
CA PHE A 90 3.04 -0.97 -0.41
C PHE A 90 3.53 0.43 -0.04
N TYR A 91 4.77 0.71 -0.40
CA TYR A 91 5.29 2.07 -0.47
C TYR A 91 6.06 2.25 -1.77
N CYS A 92 6.03 3.46 -2.30
CA CYS A 92 6.68 3.82 -3.55
C CYS A 92 7.45 5.13 -3.35
N LEU A 93 8.71 5.15 -3.80
CA LEU A 93 9.59 6.31 -3.75
C LEU A 93 9.96 6.70 -5.18
N SER A 94 9.38 7.78 -5.68
CA SER A 94 9.63 8.29 -7.03
C SER A 94 10.20 9.70 -6.96
N GLY A 95 11.52 9.81 -7.04
CA GLY A 95 12.22 11.10 -6.95
C GLY A 95 12.00 11.76 -5.58
N THR A 96 11.34 12.92 -5.56
CA THR A 96 10.97 13.62 -4.32
C THR A 96 9.64 13.15 -3.73
N LYS A 97 8.88 12.28 -4.42
CA LYS A 97 7.57 11.82 -3.94
C LYS A 97 7.70 10.49 -3.22
N LYS A 98 7.09 10.39 -2.05
CA LYS A 98 6.90 9.13 -1.31
C LYS A 98 5.41 8.86 -1.20
N ILE A 99 4.98 7.68 -1.58
CA ILE A 99 3.60 7.20 -1.40
C ILE A 99 3.66 6.05 -0.41
N ASP A 100 2.89 6.13 0.67
CA ASP A 100 2.75 5.10 1.68
C ASP A 100 1.28 4.67 1.73
N VAL A 101 1.04 3.37 1.54
CA VAL A 101 -0.31 2.80 1.56
C VAL A 101 -0.39 1.75 2.64
N TRP A 102 -1.24 2.03 3.63
CA TRP A 102 -1.34 1.28 4.86
C TRP A 102 -2.79 0.92 5.17
N LEU A 103 -3.02 -0.32 5.60
CA LEU A 103 -4.30 -0.78 6.09
C LEU A 103 -4.27 -0.70 7.63
N GLU A 104 -5.15 0.09 8.20
CA GLU A 104 -5.22 0.49 9.63
C GLU A 104 -6.43 -0.11 10.32
#